data_AF-A0A7L1UBG4-F1
#
_entry.id   AF-A0A7L1UBG4-F1
#
_cell.length_a   1.000
_cell.length_b   1.000
_cell.length_c   1.000
_cell.angle_alpha   90.00
_cell.angle_beta   90.00
_cell.angle_gamma   90.00
#
_symmetry.space_group_name_H-M   'P 1'
#
loop_
_entity.id
_entity.type
_entity.pdbx_description
1 polymer ?
#
loop_
_entity_poly.entity_id
_entity_poly.type
_entity_poly.pdbx_seq_one_letter_code
_entity_poly.pdbx_strand_id
1 'polypeptide(L)'
;PYYVDLNQTLFAEVTLHCTDPNLQVFIDTCTASPQPDFGSVTHDLIRSGCTKDDTVVTYPAFENHGRFKFRAFRLLQRFPSVYLQCEVVLCDSNSTTSRWARGCISRQKGASSP
;
A
#
# COMPACT_ATOMS: atom_id res chain seq x y z
N PRO A 1 -0.15 -10.03 -17.04
CA PRO A 1 0.97 -9.95 -16.08
C PRO A 1 1.89 -8.80 -16.48
N TYR A 2 2.57 -8.16 -15.52
CA TYR A 2 3.52 -7.09 -15.78
C TYR A 2 4.94 -7.65 -15.55
N TYR A 3 5.78 -7.61 -16.60
CA TYR A 3 7.14 -8.16 -16.55
C TYR A 3 8.12 -7.10 -16.08
N VAL A 4 9.02 -7.48 -15.18
CA VAL A 4 9.93 -6.55 -14.49
C VAL A 4 11.28 -7.21 -14.30
N ASP A 5 12.32 -6.39 -14.31
CA ASP A 5 13.66 -6.80 -13.91
C ASP A 5 13.82 -6.74 -12.39
N LEU A 6 14.73 -7.55 -11.85
CA LEU A 6 15.12 -7.43 -10.46
C LEU A 6 15.61 -6.01 -10.18
N ASN A 7 15.20 -5.46 -9.03
CA ASN A 7 15.56 -4.11 -8.58
C ASN A 7 14.96 -2.97 -9.43
N GLN A 8 14.15 -3.27 -10.45
CA GLN A 8 13.38 -2.26 -11.17
C GLN A 8 12.43 -1.54 -10.21
N THR A 9 12.33 -0.22 -10.36
CA THR A 9 11.34 0.57 -9.60
C THR A 9 10.00 0.48 -10.31
N LEU A 10 8.98 0.04 -9.58
CA LEU A 10 7.60 -0.08 -10.04
C LEU A 10 6.78 1.07 -9.48
N PHE A 11 5.84 1.55 -10.29
CA PHE A 11 4.90 2.61 -9.93
C PHE A 11 3.51 2.00 -9.95
N ALA A 12 2.81 2.07 -8.83
CA ALA A 12 1.45 1.56 -8.68
C ALA A 12 0.51 2.74 -8.40
N GLU A 13 -0.61 2.74 -9.12
CA GLU A 13 -1.67 3.72 -8.97
C GLU A 13 -3.02 3.02 -8.83
N VAL A 14 -3.82 3.50 -7.90
CA VAL A 14 -5.24 3.19 -7.79
C VAL A 14 -5.99 4.46 -8.13
N THR A 15 -6.85 4.38 -9.14
CA THR A 15 -7.69 5.49 -9.61
C THR A 15 -9.14 5.21 -9.23
N LEU A 16 -9.77 6.15 -8.54
CA LEU A 16 -11.21 6.14 -8.30
C LEU A 16 -11.92 6.88 -9.44
N HIS A 17 -12.74 6.16 -10.20
CA HIS A 17 -13.62 6.75 -11.20
C HIS A 17 -14.92 7.20 -10.53
N CYS A 18 -14.95 8.44 -10.03
CA CYS A 18 -16.11 9.06 -9.40
C CYS A 18 -16.23 10.53 -9.81
N THR A 19 -17.45 11.05 -9.83
CA THR A 19 -17.75 12.47 -10.11
C THR A 19 -17.64 13.35 -8.86
N ASP A 20 -17.59 12.77 -7.67
CA ASP A 20 -17.47 13.52 -6.42
C ASP A 20 -16.01 13.94 -6.18
N PRO A 21 -15.69 15.25 -6.22
CA PRO A 21 -14.32 15.73 -6.03
C PRO A 21 -13.84 15.63 -4.57
N ASN A 22 -14.73 15.32 -3.62
CA ASN A 22 -14.38 15.20 -2.21
C ASN A 22 -13.88 13.80 -1.85
N LEU A 23 -14.05 12.81 -2.72
CA LEU A 23 -13.65 11.43 -2.47
C LEU A 23 -12.21 11.17 -2.92
N GLN A 24 -11.33 10.94 -1.95
CA GLN A 24 -9.92 10.62 -2.17
C GLN A 24 -9.64 9.14 -1.92
N VAL A 25 -8.61 8.62 -2.58
CA VAL A 25 -8.15 7.23 -2.40
C VAL A 25 -7.02 7.18 -1.38
N PHE A 26 -7.25 6.43 -0.30
CA PHE A 26 -6.21 6.07 0.65
C PHE A 26 -5.74 4.63 0.43
N ILE A 27 -4.43 4.44 0.34
CA ILE A 27 -3.83 3.10 0.29
C ILE A 27 -3.52 2.68 1.72
N ASP A 28 -4.36 1.80 2.30
CA ASP A 28 -4.18 1.37 3.69
C ASP A 28 -3.19 0.21 3.79
N THR A 29 -3.37 -0.84 2.99
CA THR A 29 -2.52 -2.03 3.05
C THR A 29 -2.24 -2.53 1.65
N CYS A 30 -0.99 -2.81 1.32
CA CYS A 30 -0.58 -3.45 0.08
C CYS A 30 0.40 -4.57 0.41
N THR A 31 0.07 -5.78 -0.02
CA THR A 31 0.81 -7.00 0.28
C THR A 31 1.11 -7.73 -1.01
N ALA A 32 2.32 -8.28 -1.13
CA ALA A 32 2.73 -9.11 -2.24
C ALA A 32 2.88 -10.57 -1.81
N SER A 33 2.52 -11.51 -2.69
CA SER A 33 2.56 -12.95 -2.42
C SER A 33 2.87 -13.72 -3.71
N PRO A 34 3.64 -14.82 -3.67
CA PRO A 34 3.79 -15.70 -4.83
C PRO A 34 2.51 -16.52 -5.12
N GLN A 35 1.61 -16.64 -4.13
CA GLN A 35 0.36 -17.38 -4.23
C GLN A 35 -0.84 -16.41 -4.28
N PRO A 36 -1.82 -16.65 -5.16
CA PRO A 36 -2.96 -15.74 -5.35
C PRO A 36 -3.95 -15.75 -4.19
N ASP A 37 -3.90 -16.76 -3.32
CA ASP A 37 -4.73 -16.88 -2.11
C ASP A 37 -4.08 -16.22 -0.87
N PHE A 38 -2.86 -15.70 -0.99
CA PHE A 38 -2.12 -14.99 0.07
C PHE A 38 -1.96 -15.81 1.37
N GLY A 39 -1.91 -17.14 1.28
CA GLY A 39 -2.07 -18.03 2.45
C GLY A 39 -0.86 -18.21 3.38
N SER A 40 0.38 -18.05 2.91
CA SER A 40 1.57 -18.43 3.73
C SER A 40 2.80 -17.54 3.62
N VAL A 41 3.16 -17.07 2.43
CA VAL A 41 4.32 -16.18 2.22
C VAL A 41 3.82 -14.84 1.72
N THR A 42 3.81 -13.86 2.60
CA THR A 42 3.41 -12.49 2.28
C THR A 42 4.53 -11.51 2.59
N HIS A 43 4.61 -10.46 1.79
CA HIS A 43 5.49 -9.32 2.02
C HIS A 43 4.66 -8.05 2.02
N ASP A 44 4.53 -7.44 3.18
CA ASP A 44 3.81 -6.18 3.32
C ASP A 44 4.68 -5.05 2.75
N LEU A 45 4.16 -4.35 1.73
CA LEU A 45 4.74 -3.10 1.23
C LEU A 45 4.24 -1.93 2.07
N ILE A 46 2.92 -1.91 2.32
CA ILE A 46 2.22 -0.93 3.15
C ILE A 46 1.29 -1.71 4.06
N ARG A 47 1.18 -1.32 5.32
CA ARG A 47 0.22 -1.92 6.26
C ARG A 47 -0.32 -0.89 7.22
N SER A 48 -1.65 -0.77 7.27
CA SER A 48 -2.37 0.20 8.11
C SER A 48 -1.86 1.64 7.91
N GLY A 49 -1.58 2.00 6.66
CA GLY A 49 -1.05 3.29 6.23
C GLY A 49 0.46 3.49 6.43
N CYS A 50 1.16 2.51 7.01
CA CYS A 50 2.61 2.60 7.26
C CYS A 50 3.40 1.85 6.19
N THR A 51 4.45 2.46 5.65
CA THR A 51 5.43 1.77 4.80
C THR A 51 6.13 0.68 5.60
N LYS A 52 6.16 -0.54 5.06
CA LYS A 52 6.82 -1.72 5.67
C LYS A 52 8.03 -2.18 4.89
N ASP A 53 8.09 -1.85 3.60
CA ASP A 53 9.29 -2.02 2.79
C ASP A 53 9.99 -0.66 2.63
N ASP A 54 11.29 -0.64 2.89
CA ASP A 54 12.11 0.59 2.88
C ASP A 54 12.26 1.24 1.50
N THR A 55 11.91 0.50 0.43
CA THR A 55 11.92 1.02 -0.94
C THR A 55 10.60 1.67 -1.32
N VAL A 56 9.58 1.55 -0.47
CA VAL A 56 8.27 2.15 -0.70
C VAL A 56 8.33 3.65 -0.49
N VAL A 57 7.83 4.39 -1.47
CA VAL A 57 7.59 5.82 -1.35
C VAL A 57 6.16 6.08 -1.76
N THR A 58 5.36 6.61 -0.82
CA THR A 58 4.00 7.08 -1.09
C THR A 58 4.03 8.50 -1.61
N TYR A 59 3.15 8.81 -2.56
CA TYR A 59 2.93 10.18 -3.00
C TYR A 59 1.76 10.78 -2.22
N PRO A 60 1.76 12.10 -1.99
CA PRO A 60 0.59 12.78 -1.44
C PRO A 60 -0.67 12.42 -2.22
N ALA A 61 -1.79 12.27 -1.51
CA ALA A 61 -3.08 12.09 -2.15
C ALA A 61 -3.34 13.27 -3.08
N PHE A 62 -3.75 12.95 -4.30
CA PHE A 62 -4.04 13.92 -5.32
C PHE A 62 -5.34 13.50 -5.98
N GLU A 63 -6.40 14.28 -5.73
CA GLU A 63 -7.74 14.01 -6.22
C GLU A 63 -8.14 12.54 -5.93
N ASN A 64 -8.45 11.80 -6.98
CA ASN A 64 -8.98 10.45 -6.92
C ASN A 64 -7.88 9.38 -7.08
N HIS A 65 -6.62 9.74 -6.85
CA HIS A 65 -5.45 8.89 -7.12
C HIS A 65 -4.69 8.54 -5.83
N GLY A 66 -4.58 7.24 -5.56
CA GLY A 66 -3.65 6.69 -4.58
C GLY A 66 -2.40 6.19 -5.31
N ARG A 67 -1.22 6.73 -4.99
CA ARG A 67 0.02 6.41 -5.72
C ARG A 67 1.16 6.07 -4.79
N PHE A 68 1.95 5.06 -5.18
CA PHE A 68 3.19 4.72 -4.53
C PHE A 68 4.16 4.07 -5.51
N LYS A 69 5.45 4.06 -5.17
CA LYS A 69 6.47 3.29 -5.86
C LYS A 69 7.16 2.33 -4.90
N PHE A 70 7.73 1.25 -5.43
CA PHE A 70 8.52 0.28 -4.68
C PHE A 70 9.51 -0.44 -5.62
N ARG A 71 10.52 -1.13 -5.08
CA ARG A 71 11.45 -1.92 -5.90
C ARG A 71 11.07 -3.39 -5.98
N ALA A 72 11.15 -3.94 -7.18
CA ALA A 72 10.93 -5.34 -7.53
C ALA A 72 12.10 -6.24 -7.09
N PHE A 73 12.38 -6.36 -5.79
CA PHE A 73 13.56 -7.07 -5.30
C PHE A 73 13.23 -8.26 -4.40
N ARG A 74 12.74 -8.04 -3.18
CA ARG A 74 12.76 -9.07 -2.12
C ARG A 74 12.05 -10.37 -2.48
N LEU A 75 10.82 -10.30 -3.00
CA LEU A 75 10.08 -11.51 -3.37
C LEU A 75 10.51 -12.07 -4.73
N LEU A 76 10.79 -11.21 -5.70
CA LEU A 76 11.13 -11.63 -7.06
C LEU A 76 12.51 -12.29 -7.17
N GLN A 77 13.39 -12.05 -6.20
CA GLN A 77 14.63 -12.82 -6.05
C GLN A 77 14.39 -14.31 -5.80
N ARG A 78 13.27 -14.65 -5.15
CA ARG A 78 12.97 -16.03 -4.73
C ARG A 78 11.87 -16.67 -5.56
N PHE A 79 10.96 -15.87 -6.11
CA PHE A 79 9.79 -16.33 -6.85
C PHE A 79 9.73 -15.67 -8.23
N PRO A 80 9.52 -16.43 -9.33
CA PRO A 80 9.53 -15.88 -10.68
C PRO A 80 8.32 -14.97 -10.98
N SER A 81 7.29 -15.01 -10.14
CA SER A 81 6.10 -14.16 -10.23
C SER A 81 5.50 -13.93 -8.85
N VAL A 82 4.83 -12.79 -8.71
CA VAL A 82 4.10 -12.40 -7.50
C VAL A 82 2.79 -11.71 -7.87
N TYR A 83 1.82 -11.83 -6.98
CA TYR A 83 0.58 -11.09 -6.96
C TYR A 83 0.73 -9.91 -6.00
N LEU A 84 0.13 -8.78 -6.34
CA LEU A 84 0.02 -7.61 -5.49
C LEU A 84 -1.46 -7.39 -5.18
N GLN A 85 -1.81 -7.35 -3.90
CA GLN A 85 -3.15 -7.03 -3.43
C GLN A 85 -3.09 -5.78 -2.57
N CYS A 86 -3.99 -4.83 -2.82
CA CYS A 86 -4.11 -3.62 -2.02
C CYS A 86 -5.53 -3.47 -1.47
N GLU A 87 -5.62 -3.22 -0.17
CA GLU A 87 -6.80 -2.70 0.51
C GLU A 87 -6.77 -1.17 0.44
N VAL A 88 -7.85 -0.61 -0.12
CA VAL A 88 -8.00 0.82 -0.32
C VAL A 88 -9.22 1.33 0.43
N VAL A 89 -9.11 2.55 0.96
CA VAL A 89 -10.19 3.20 1.69
C VAL A 89 -10.58 4.47 0.95
N LEU A 90 -11.86 4.62 0.65
CA LEU A 90 -12.40 5.84 0.08
C LEU A 90 -12.68 6.83 1.19
N CYS A 91 -12.19 8.06 1.03
CA CYS A 91 -12.13 9.03 2.09
C CYS A 91 -12.78 10.32 1.64
N ASP A 92 -13.79 10.77 2.36
CA ASP A 92 -14.30 12.13 2.21
C ASP A 92 -13.27 13.09 2.82
N SER A 93 -12.76 14.00 1.98
CA SER A 93 -11.80 15.04 2.36
C SER A 93 -12.28 15.95 3.50
N ASN A 94 -13.61 16.02 3.72
CA ASN A 94 -14.21 16.80 4.80
C ASN A 94 -14.30 16.02 6.12
N SER A 95 -14.04 14.71 6.12
CA SER A 95 -14.18 13.85 7.30
C SER A 95 -12.86 13.63 8.02
N THR A 96 -12.75 14.19 9.22
CA THR A 96 -11.54 14.12 10.08
C THR A 96 -11.51 12.93 11.03
N THR A 97 -12.57 12.11 11.09
CA THR A 97 -12.67 10.96 11.99
C THR A 97 -12.48 9.62 11.29
N SER A 98 -12.28 9.63 9.97
CA SER A 98 -12.16 8.43 9.14
C SER A 98 -10.81 7.70 9.32
N ARG A 99 -10.71 6.46 8.83
CA ARG A 99 -9.47 5.66 8.81
C ARG A 99 -8.31 6.47 8.18
N TRP A 100 -8.53 7.16 7.06
CA TRP A 100 -7.51 8.04 6.47
C TRP A 100 -6.92 9.06 7.45
N ALA A 101 -7.74 9.72 8.26
CA ALA A 101 -7.29 10.80 9.13
C ALA A 101 -6.30 10.34 10.22
N ARG A 102 -6.30 9.04 10.55
CA ARG A 102 -5.33 8.48 11.51
C ARG A 102 -3.97 8.17 10.87
N GLY A 103 -3.82 8.32 9.55
CA GLY A 103 -2.56 8.13 8.83
C GLY A 103 -1.92 6.77 9.08
N CYS A 104 -0.60 6.72 9.27
CA CYS A 104 0.10 5.50 9.66
C CYS A 104 -0.22 5.12 11.12
N ILE A 105 -0.83 3.93 11.32
CA ILE A 105 -1.01 3.33 12.64
C ILE A 105 0.04 2.25 12.84
N SER A 106 1.19 2.63 13.41
CA SER A 106 2.15 1.65 13.90
C SER A 106 1.63 1.04 15.19
N ARG A 107 1.62 -0.30 15.31
CA ARG A 107 1.51 -0.95 16.60
C ARG A 107 2.78 -0.61 17.39
N GLN A 108 2.72 0.38 18.27
CA GLN A 108 3.76 0.57 19.28
C GLN A 108 3.84 -0.74 20.06
N LYS A 109 5.01 -1.40 20.09
CA LYS A 109 5.28 -2.37 21.16
C LYS A 109 5.02 -1.62 22.46
N GLY A 110 4.11 -2.14 23.28
CA GLY A 110 3.53 -1.40 24.39
C GLY A 110 4.57 -0.67 25.21
N ALA A 111 4.28 0.58 25.56
CA ALA A 111 4.87 1.19 26.73
C ALA A 111 4.41 0.37 27.95
N SER A 112 5.11 -0.72 28.25
CA SER A 112 5.24 -1.17 29.63
C SER A 112 6.05 -0.08 30.34
N SER A 113 5.34 0.91 30.88
CA SER A 113 5.89 1.81 31.89
C SER A 113 5.87 1.08 33.24
N PRO A 114 6.75 1.47 34.20
CA PRO A 114 7.22 0.63 35.31
C PRO A 114 6.14 0.14 36.27
#